data_AF-A0A2U9IKA6-F1
#
_entry.id   AF-A0A2U9IKA6-F1
#
_cell.length_a   1.000
_cell.length_b   1.000
_cell.length_c   1.000
_cell.angle_alpha   90.00
_cell.angle_beta   90.00
_cell.angle_gamma   90.00
#
_symmetry.space_group_name_H-M   'P 1'
#
loop_
_entity.id
_entity.type
_entity.pdbx_description
1 polymer ?
#
loop_
_entity_poly.entity_id
_entity_poly.type
_entity_poly.pdbx_seq_one_letter_code
_entity_poly.pdbx_strand_id
1 'polypeptide(L)'
;MTEWIKEFNIKLLCNLSSLDFYCNNRSNIIEIHLSPNDCNIRLFSSNYRLSFSNDRLFDFNNLSVKKGDEARTEILNLIKPIKENISEDLESTKLKYDIPSKIIEDFVYNFNANKIDLRKFLDFDVNYIEYDFGKDFIKNDPKFATEKRFKLVLGIKNRYIKIINWVETKKIDILLSDNNEAWTENISDVKDIIANFHTLDQRYIDIKKYIENLINTS
;
A
#
# COMPACT_ATOMS: atom_id res chain seq x y z
N MET A 1 24.86 -12.64 -14.50
CA MET A 1 24.09 -12.34 -13.28
C MET A 1 22.69 -11.96 -13.70
N THR A 2 21.73 -12.85 -13.49
CA THR A 2 20.31 -12.64 -13.79
C THR A 2 19.77 -11.65 -12.77
N GLU A 3 19.39 -10.46 -13.23
CA GLU A 3 18.85 -9.40 -12.37
C GLU A 3 17.58 -9.88 -11.66
N TRP A 4 17.65 -9.90 -10.34
CA TRP A 4 16.50 -10.14 -9.47
C TRP A 4 15.51 -8.97 -9.62
N ILE A 5 14.21 -9.29 -9.56
CA ILE A 5 13.05 -8.51 -10.02
C ILE A 5 13.19 -6.98 -9.77
N LYS A 6 13.34 -6.20 -10.86
CA LYS A 6 13.36 -4.72 -10.88
C LYS A 6 11.98 -4.06 -10.76
N GLU A 7 10.91 -4.83 -10.66
CA GLU A 7 9.56 -4.29 -10.76
C GLU A 7 9.11 -3.64 -9.44
N PHE A 8 8.76 -2.35 -9.53
CA PHE A 8 8.17 -1.62 -8.42
C PHE A 8 6.74 -2.13 -8.17
N ASN A 9 6.55 -2.77 -7.01
CA ASN A 9 5.25 -3.24 -6.54
C ASN A 9 5.03 -2.73 -5.13
N ILE A 10 3.83 -2.29 -4.83
CA ILE A 10 3.50 -1.73 -3.52
C ILE A 10 2.10 -2.14 -3.09
N LYS A 11 1.96 -2.50 -1.83
CA LYS A 11 0.69 -2.82 -1.21
C LYS A 11 0.65 -2.21 0.18
N LEU A 12 -0.41 -1.46 0.47
CA LEU A 12 -0.76 -0.98 1.79
C LEU A 12 -2.19 -1.44 2.08
N LEU A 13 -2.40 -2.13 3.19
CA LEU A 13 -3.71 -2.46 3.71
C LEU A 13 -3.77 -1.93 5.14
N CYS A 14 -4.73 -1.06 5.43
CA CYS A 14 -4.93 -0.53 6.76
C CYS A 14 -6.40 -0.60 7.15
N ASN A 15 -6.64 -1.09 8.37
CA ASN A 15 -7.93 -1.12 9.03
C ASN A 15 -7.76 -0.61 10.47
N LEU A 16 -8.84 -0.59 11.25
CA LEU A 16 -8.80 -0.08 12.64
C LEU A 16 -7.86 -0.86 13.58
N SER A 17 -7.47 -2.08 13.23
CA SER A 17 -6.70 -3.01 14.07
C SER A 17 -5.28 -3.31 13.56
N SER A 18 -5.01 -3.09 12.28
CA SER A 18 -3.69 -3.37 11.70
C SER A 18 -3.36 -2.50 10.49
N LEU A 19 -2.06 -2.42 10.21
CA LEU A 19 -1.53 -1.93 8.95
C LEU A 19 -0.47 -2.90 8.43
N ASP A 20 -0.69 -3.37 7.22
CA ASP A 20 0.22 -4.20 6.45
C ASP A 20 0.76 -3.40 5.28
N PHE A 21 2.08 -3.34 5.17
CA PHE A 21 2.77 -2.71 4.06
C PHE A 21 3.74 -3.70 3.44
N TYR A 22 3.72 -3.76 2.12
CA TYR A 22 4.67 -4.51 1.31
C TYR A 22 5.17 -3.61 0.20
N CYS A 23 6.48 -3.60 -0.04
CA CYS A 23 7.04 -2.99 -1.22
C CYS A 23 8.22 -3.79 -1.74
N ASN A 24 8.21 -4.07 -3.05
CA ASN A 24 9.36 -4.51 -3.80
C ASN A 24 9.88 -3.32 -4.62
N ASN A 25 11.13 -2.94 -4.39
CA ASN A 25 11.74 -1.76 -4.97
C ASN A 25 13.25 -1.95 -5.11
N ARG A 26 13.79 -1.80 -6.34
CA ARG A 26 15.24 -1.78 -6.62
C ARG A 26 16.02 -2.91 -5.92
N SER A 27 15.52 -4.15 -6.04
CA SER A 27 16.09 -5.38 -5.42
C SER A 27 16.00 -5.45 -3.89
N ASN A 28 15.18 -4.60 -3.27
CA ASN A 28 14.83 -4.67 -1.86
C ASN A 28 13.36 -5.02 -1.72
N ILE A 29 13.06 -5.91 -0.78
CA ILE A 29 11.70 -6.19 -0.34
C ILE A 29 11.58 -5.75 1.11
N ILE A 30 10.59 -4.92 1.38
CA ILE A 30 10.21 -4.49 2.73
C ILE A 30 8.78 -4.95 3.01
N GLU A 31 8.63 -5.68 4.10
CA GLU A 31 7.33 -6.04 4.69
C GLU A 31 7.25 -5.42 6.06
N ILE A 32 6.16 -4.72 6.35
CA ILE A 32 5.88 -4.14 7.66
C ILE A 32 4.49 -4.59 8.07
N HIS A 33 4.39 -5.13 9.28
CA HIS A 33 3.13 -5.40 9.94
C HIS A 33 3.07 -4.61 11.25
N LEU A 34 2.07 -3.76 11.37
CA LEU A 34 1.80 -2.96 12.56
C LEU A 34 0.46 -3.37 13.16
N SER A 35 0.46 -3.58 14.46
CA SER A 35 -0.74 -3.69 15.29
C SER A 35 -0.55 -2.84 16.56
N PRO A 36 -1.59 -2.60 17.38
CA PRO A 36 -1.48 -1.73 18.56
C PRO A 36 -0.31 -2.07 19.49
N ASN A 37 0.11 -3.33 19.53
CA ASN A 37 1.16 -3.80 20.41
C ASN A 37 2.40 -4.35 19.71
N ASP A 38 2.37 -4.52 18.39
CA ASP A 38 3.41 -5.21 17.65
C ASP A 38 3.86 -4.42 16.42
N CYS A 39 5.17 -4.47 16.16
CA CYS A 39 5.80 -3.88 15.00
C CYS A 39 6.80 -4.92 14.47
N ASN A 40 6.43 -5.54 13.36
CA ASN A 40 7.26 -6.51 12.68
C ASN A 40 7.72 -5.92 11.36
N ILE A 41 9.03 -6.01 11.11
CA ILE A 41 9.64 -5.55 9.87
C ILE A 41 10.45 -6.71 9.32
N ARG A 42 10.25 -7.03 8.06
CA ARG A 42 11.15 -7.93 7.33
C ARG A 42 11.76 -7.15 6.19
N LEU A 43 13.08 -7.25 6.09
CA LEU A 43 13.84 -6.65 5.00
C LEU A 43 14.62 -7.75 4.30
N PHE A 44 14.51 -7.77 2.98
CA PHE A 44 15.21 -8.73 2.16
C PHE A 44 15.90 -8.02 0.99
N SER A 45 17.17 -8.36 0.76
CA SER A 45 17.92 -8.00 -0.43
C SER A 45 18.94 -9.10 -0.77
N SER A 46 19.76 -8.89 -1.79
CA SER A 46 20.90 -9.78 -2.05
C SER A 46 21.93 -9.79 -0.91
N ASN A 47 21.97 -8.74 -0.08
CA ASN A 47 23.02 -8.53 0.91
C ASN A 47 22.57 -8.88 2.33
N TYR A 48 21.26 -8.80 2.61
CA TYR A 48 20.73 -9.03 3.94
C TYR A 48 19.38 -9.73 3.90
N ARG A 49 19.11 -10.52 4.93
CA ARG A 49 17.80 -11.09 5.23
C ARG A 49 17.52 -10.86 6.70
N LEU A 50 16.69 -9.88 7.00
CA LEU A 50 16.50 -9.35 8.34
C LEU A 50 15.04 -9.48 8.79
N SER A 51 14.86 -9.74 10.07
CA SER A 51 13.56 -9.62 10.75
C SER A 51 13.73 -8.80 12.02
N PHE A 52 13.01 -7.70 12.14
CA PHE A 52 12.91 -6.90 13.35
C PHE A 52 11.56 -7.15 14.02
N SER A 53 11.57 -7.51 15.30
CA SER A 53 10.37 -7.72 16.11
C SER A 53 10.74 -7.61 17.59
N ASN A 54 9.89 -6.96 18.39
CA ASN A 54 10.06 -6.87 19.85
C ASN A 54 11.48 -6.45 20.28
N ASP A 55 12.01 -5.41 19.65
CA ASP A 55 13.37 -4.87 19.89
C ASP A 55 14.51 -5.86 19.64
N ARG A 56 14.28 -6.83 18.76
CA ARG A 56 15.30 -7.77 18.31
C ARG A 56 15.41 -7.70 16.81
N LEU A 57 16.63 -7.55 16.32
CA LEU A 57 16.96 -7.65 14.90
C LEU A 57 17.68 -8.96 14.67
N PHE A 58 17.01 -9.87 13.97
CA PHE A 58 17.56 -11.14 13.53
C PHE A 58 18.15 -10.97 12.14
N ASP A 59 19.45 -11.22 12.01
CA ASP A 59 20.15 -11.29 10.73
C ASP A 59 20.39 -12.75 10.37
N PHE A 60 19.65 -13.23 9.38
CA PHE A 60 19.72 -14.62 8.93
C PHE A 60 20.89 -14.88 7.99
N ASN A 61 21.49 -13.85 7.39
CA ASN A 61 22.68 -14.01 6.54
C ASN A 61 23.93 -14.20 7.40
N ASN A 62 24.05 -13.41 8.47
CA ASN A 62 25.19 -13.48 9.39
C ASN A 62 24.93 -14.35 10.63
N LEU A 63 23.73 -14.94 10.75
CA LEU A 63 23.28 -15.72 11.90
C LEU A 63 23.48 -14.98 13.25
N SER A 64 23.15 -13.70 13.28
CA SER A 64 23.37 -12.83 14.43
C SER A 64 22.07 -12.21 14.94
N VAL A 65 22.07 -11.78 16.21
CA VAL A 65 20.92 -11.13 16.83
C VAL A 65 21.39 -9.91 17.61
N LYS A 66 20.86 -8.74 17.24
CA LYS A 66 21.01 -7.49 17.99
C LYS A 66 19.74 -7.18 18.76
N LYS A 67 19.87 -6.41 19.84
CA LYS A 67 18.77 -6.15 20.79
C LYS A 67 18.70 -4.68 21.20
N GLY A 68 17.50 -4.24 21.59
CA GLY A 68 17.26 -2.91 22.14
C GLY A 68 17.57 -1.79 21.14
N ASP A 69 18.23 -0.74 21.62
CA ASP A 69 18.53 0.46 20.83
C ASP A 69 19.49 0.20 19.66
N GLU A 70 20.38 -0.79 19.79
CA GLU A 70 21.28 -1.19 18.70
C GLU A 70 20.47 -1.75 17.52
N ALA A 71 19.53 -2.66 17.80
CA ALA A 71 18.64 -3.23 16.79
C ALA A 71 17.78 -2.15 16.11
N ARG A 72 17.24 -1.21 16.90
CA ARG A 72 16.43 -0.09 16.40
C ARG A 72 17.24 0.86 15.51
N THR A 73 18.45 1.20 15.93
CA THR A 73 19.33 2.10 15.18
C THR A 73 19.73 1.50 13.84
N GLU A 74 20.09 0.22 13.83
CA GLU A 74 20.48 -0.46 12.60
C GLU A 74 19.33 -0.61 11.60
N ILE A 75 18.15 -1.06 12.06
CA ILE A 75 17.01 -1.23 11.16
C ILE A 75 16.61 0.12 10.54
N LEU A 76 16.63 1.21 11.32
CA LEU A 76 16.35 2.55 10.81
C LEU A 76 17.37 3.03 9.78
N ASN A 77 18.66 2.79 10.02
CA ASN A 77 19.72 3.13 9.08
C ASN A 77 19.57 2.38 7.74
N LEU A 78 19.11 1.13 7.79
CA LEU A 78 18.85 0.33 6.59
C LEU A 78 17.58 0.78 5.85
N ILE A 79 16.52 1.14 6.58
CA ILE A 79 15.25 1.57 5.99
C ILE A 79 15.36 2.95 5.34
N LYS A 80 16.17 3.87 5.89
CA LYS A 80 16.28 5.25 5.41
C LYS A 80 16.50 5.38 3.89
N PRO A 81 17.55 4.78 3.29
CA PRO A 81 17.75 4.85 1.83
C PRO A 81 16.64 4.12 1.04
N ILE A 82 16.02 3.08 1.62
CA ILE A 82 14.89 2.38 0.98
C ILE A 82 13.68 3.32 0.88
N LYS A 83 13.39 4.10 1.92
CA LYS A 83 12.30 5.10 1.91
C LYS A 83 12.47 6.14 0.82
N GLU A 84 13.69 6.62 0.62
CA GLU A 84 14.04 7.57 -0.44
C GLU A 84 13.75 6.96 -1.83
N ASN A 85 14.25 5.74 -2.07
CA ASN A 85 13.98 5.01 -3.32
C ASN A 85 12.49 4.75 -3.58
N ILE A 86 11.73 4.36 -2.55
CA ILE A 86 10.28 4.15 -2.66
C ILE A 86 9.58 5.47 -3.04
N SER A 87 10.01 6.59 -2.45
CA SER A 87 9.41 7.91 -2.72
C SER A 87 9.64 8.34 -4.17
N GLU A 88 10.86 8.16 -4.71
CA GLU A 88 11.18 8.44 -6.11
C GLU A 88 10.33 7.60 -7.09
N ASP A 89 10.18 6.31 -6.81
CA ASP A 89 9.43 5.40 -7.68
C ASP A 89 7.91 5.62 -7.56
N LEU A 90 7.42 6.06 -6.39
CA LEU A 90 6.04 6.54 -6.21
C LEU A 90 5.76 7.81 -7.01
N GLU A 91 6.65 8.79 -6.97
CA GLU A 91 6.50 10.03 -7.74
C GLU A 91 6.46 9.73 -9.25
N SER A 92 7.39 8.89 -9.71
CA SER A 92 7.43 8.43 -11.11
C SER A 92 6.14 7.70 -11.52
N THR A 93 5.61 6.86 -10.62
CA THR A 93 4.35 6.12 -10.82
C THR A 93 3.15 7.06 -10.89
N LYS A 94 3.07 8.03 -9.96
CA LYS A 94 2.02 9.04 -9.90
C LYS A 94 1.96 9.85 -11.20
N LEU A 95 3.10 10.37 -11.67
CA LEU A 95 3.17 11.16 -12.91
C LEU A 95 2.77 10.35 -14.14
N LYS A 96 3.11 9.05 -14.17
CA LYS A 96 2.85 8.19 -15.33
C LYS A 96 1.41 7.71 -15.42
N TYR A 97 0.78 7.43 -14.27
CA TYR A 97 -0.50 6.72 -14.22
C TYR A 97 -1.65 7.52 -13.58
N ASP A 98 -1.37 8.73 -13.09
CA ASP A 98 -2.35 9.62 -12.44
C ASP A 98 -3.12 8.94 -11.29
N ILE A 99 -2.39 8.19 -10.45
CA ILE A 99 -2.95 7.48 -9.30
C ILE A 99 -2.64 8.21 -7.98
N PRO A 100 -3.54 8.18 -6.98
CA PRO A 100 -3.36 8.91 -5.73
C PRO A 100 -2.31 8.25 -4.81
N SER A 101 -1.09 8.78 -4.75
CA SER A 101 0.03 8.20 -3.99
C SER A 101 0.18 8.72 -2.55
N LYS A 102 -0.50 9.81 -2.18
CA LYS A 102 -0.22 10.59 -0.97
C LYS A 102 -0.32 9.79 0.34
N ILE A 103 -1.26 8.84 0.42
CA ILE A 103 -1.40 7.97 1.60
C ILE A 103 -0.16 7.07 1.80
N ILE A 104 0.44 6.63 0.71
CA ILE A 104 1.66 5.82 0.73
C ILE A 104 2.88 6.68 1.04
N GLU A 105 2.98 7.86 0.41
CA GLU A 105 4.04 8.84 0.69
C GLU A 105 4.08 9.18 2.19
N ASP A 106 2.92 9.50 2.77
CA ASP A 106 2.81 9.80 4.20
C ASP A 106 3.19 8.60 5.07
N PHE A 107 2.77 7.38 4.72
CA PHE A 107 3.18 6.19 5.45
C PHE A 107 4.70 5.98 5.40
N VAL A 108 5.27 5.99 4.20
CA VAL A 108 6.70 5.80 3.98
C VAL A 108 7.48 6.85 4.75
N TYR A 109 7.10 8.13 4.66
CA TYR A 109 7.75 9.24 5.37
C TYR A 109 7.69 9.10 6.89
N ASN A 110 6.53 8.76 7.45
CA ASN A 110 6.33 8.70 8.90
C ASN A 110 6.80 7.37 9.55
N PHE A 111 7.03 6.32 8.76
CA PHE A 111 7.49 5.05 9.29
C PHE A 111 8.89 5.15 9.92
N ASN A 112 8.99 4.79 11.21
CA ASN A 112 10.21 4.92 12.01
C ASN A 112 10.45 3.71 12.93
N ALA A 113 10.02 2.51 12.52
CA ALA A 113 10.22 1.26 13.27
C ALA A 113 9.68 1.25 14.72
N ASN A 114 8.84 2.23 15.09
CA ASN A 114 8.18 2.31 16.39
C ASN A 114 6.71 1.89 16.29
N LYS A 115 6.04 1.77 17.44
CA LYS A 115 4.58 1.64 17.47
C LYS A 115 3.98 2.87 16.79
N ILE A 116 3.23 2.65 15.71
CA ILE A 116 2.47 3.72 15.07
C ILE A 116 1.03 3.66 15.56
N ASP A 117 0.48 4.83 15.85
CA ASP A 117 -0.96 4.98 16.07
C ASP A 117 -1.69 4.85 14.74
N LEU A 118 -2.32 3.69 14.51
CA LEU A 118 -3.08 3.37 13.30
C LEU A 118 -4.18 4.41 13.00
N ARG A 119 -4.71 5.07 14.05
CA ARG A 119 -5.73 6.13 13.91
C ARG A 119 -5.21 7.38 13.21
N LYS A 120 -3.88 7.52 13.05
CA LYS A 120 -3.29 8.62 12.26
C LYS A 120 -3.31 8.35 10.76
N PHE A 121 -3.56 7.11 10.33
CA PHE A 121 -3.60 6.75 8.92
C PHE A 121 -5.01 6.73 8.34
N LEU A 122 -6.02 6.48 9.17
CA LEU A 122 -7.42 6.49 8.78
C LEU A 122 -8.09 7.79 9.19
N ASP A 123 -8.83 8.41 8.26
CA ASP A 123 -9.69 9.54 8.57
C ASP A 123 -10.94 9.08 9.36
N PHE A 124 -11.64 10.01 10.02
CA PHE A 124 -12.71 9.72 10.99
C PHE A 124 -13.80 8.77 10.46
N ASP A 125 -14.24 8.97 9.22
CA ASP A 125 -15.31 8.16 8.60
C ASP A 125 -14.78 6.93 7.84
N VAL A 126 -13.45 6.74 7.79
CA VAL A 126 -12.77 5.68 7.05
C VAL A 126 -12.40 4.54 7.98
N ASN A 127 -12.90 3.34 7.72
CA ASN A 127 -12.59 2.15 8.51
C ASN A 127 -11.62 1.18 7.81
N TYR A 128 -11.38 1.38 6.51
CA TYR A 128 -10.57 0.49 5.70
C TYR A 128 -9.96 1.23 4.50
N ILE A 129 -8.70 0.95 4.20
CA ILE A 129 -8.04 1.32 2.95
C ILE A 129 -7.18 0.17 2.48
N GLU A 130 -7.27 -0.16 1.19
CA GLU A 130 -6.33 -1.03 0.50
C GLU A 130 -5.83 -0.30 -0.74
N TYR A 131 -4.51 -0.17 -0.86
CA TYR A 131 -3.82 0.37 -2.01
C TYR A 131 -2.89 -0.73 -2.51
N ASP A 132 -3.06 -1.19 -3.75
CA ASP A 132 -2.29 -2.30 -4.30
C ASP A 132 -1.94 -1.96 -5.76
N PHE A 133 -0.66 -1.70 -6.00
CA PHE A 133 -0.12 -1.39 -7.31
C PHE A 133 0.95 -2.39 -7.67
N GLY A 134 0.71 -3.17 -8.72
CA GLY A 134 1.61 -4.22 -9.13
C GLY A 134 1.28 -4.77 -10.52
N LYS A 135 1.87 -5.91 -10.87
CA LYS A 135 1.40 -6.71 -12.01
C LYS A 135 0.45 -7.79 -11.53
N ASP A 136 -0.60 -8.01 -12.30
CA ASP A 136 -1.55 -9.11 -12.08
C ASP A 136 -1.72 -9.89 -13.40
N PHE A 137 -2.16 -11.12 -13.30
CA PHE A 137 -2.44 -11.93 -14.48
C PHE A 137 -3.73 -11.48 -15.15
N ILE A 138 -3.71 -11.33 -16.48
CA ILE A 138 -4.91 -11.06 -17.26
C ILE A 138 -5.78 -12.32 -17.20
N LYS A 139 -6.93 -12.21 -16.53
CA LYS A 139 -7.90 -13.30 -16.50
C LYS A 139 -8.39 -13.56 -17.93
N ASN A 140 -8.38 -14.82 -18.34
CA ASN A 140 -8.79 -15.31 -19.67
C ASN A 140 -7.76 -15.15 -20.80
N ASP A 141 -6.49 -14.79 -20.52
CA ASP A 141 -5.42 -14.94 -21.50
C ASP A 141 -4.74 -16.33 -21.36
N PRO A 142 -4.84 -17.21 -22.38
CA PRO A 142 -4.21 -18.53 -22.33
C PRO A 142 -2.67 -18.48 -22.27
N LYS A 143 -2.05 -17.31 -22.51
CA LYS A 143 -0.60 -17.09 -22.46
C LYS A 143 -0.10 -16.62 -21.09
N PHE A 144 -0.96 -16.51 -20.07
CA PHE A 144 -0.61 -15.95 -18.76
C PHE A 144 0.04 -14.56 -18.87
N ALA A 145 -0.48 -13.72 -19.77
CA ALA A 145 -0.03 -12.35 -19.88
C ALA A 145 -0.22 -11.61 -18.54
N THR A 146 0.72 -10.73 -18.22
CA THR A 146 0.67 -9.88 -17.03
C THR A 146 0.49 -8.45 -17.46
N GLU A 147 -0.31 -7.72 -16.71
CA GLU A 147 -0.57 -6.30 -16.93
C GLU A 147 -0.43 -5.55 -15.61
N LYS A 148 -0.01 -4.28 -15.70
CA LYS A 148 0.01 -3.40 -14.54
C LYS A 148 -1.41 -3.10 -14.06
N ARG A 149 -1.69 -3.42 -12.80
CA ARG A 149 -2.99 -3.25 -12.15
C ARG A 149 -2.84 -2.34 -10.93
N PHE A 150 -3.67 -1.31 -10.88
CA PHE A 150 -3.92 -0.54 -9.68
C PHE A 150 -5.25 -0.96 -9.06
N LYS A 151 -5.23 -1.33 -7.79
CA LYS A 151 -6.41 -1.63 -7.00
C LYS A 151 -6.46 -0.68 -5.82
N LEU A 152 -7.62 -0.05 -5.64
CA LEU A 152 -7.93 0.79 -4.49
C LEU A 152 -9.22 0.27 -3.85
N VAL A 153 -9.23 0.06 -2.54
CA VAL A 153 -10.46 -0.21 -1.79
C VAL A 153 -10.56 0.81 -0.67
N LEU A 154 -11.69 1.48 -0.58
CA LEU A 154 -11.97 2.50 0.43
C LEU A 154 -13.25 2.11 1.17
N GLY A 155 -13.15 1.90 2.48
CA GLY A 155 -14.27 1.67 3.38
C GLY A 155 -14.68 2.96 4.09
N ILE A 156 -15.90 3.43 3.86
CA ILE A 156 -16.50 4.62 4.48
C ILE A 156 -17.76 4.17 5.22
N LYS A 157 -17.83 4.32 6.55
CA LYS A 157 -19.00 3.94 7.37
C LYS A 157 -19.54 2.52 7.05
N ASN A 158 -18.64 1.54 6.90
CA ASN A 158 -18.96 0.14 6.52
C ASN A 158 -19.54 -0.04 5.11
N ARG A 159 -19.38 0.93 4.21
CA ARG A 159 -19.63 0.79 2.77
C ARG A 159 -18.28 0.81 2.06
N TYR A 160 -18.03 -0.17 1.19
CA TYR A 160 -16.72 -0.38 0.58
C TYR A 160 -16.78 -0.16 -0.92
N ILE A 161 -15.98 0.78 -1.40
CA ILE A 161 -15.79 1.04 -2.83
C ILE A 161 -14.49 0.37 -3.24
N LYS A 162 -14.51 -0.40 -4.32
CA LYS A 162 -13.32 -0.99 -4.93
C LYS A 162 -13.18 -0.51 -6.36
N ILE A 163 -12.02 0.02 -6.67
CA ILE A 163 -11.59 0.38 -8.02
C ILE A 163 -10.50 -0.60 -8.44
N ILE A 164 -10.65 -1.19 -9.62
CA ILE A 164 -9.58 -1.94 -10.28
C ILE A 164 -9.32 -1.28 -11.63
N ASN A 165 -8.14 -0.67 -11.77
CA ASN A 165 -7.68 -0.04 -12.99
C ASN A 165 -6.56 -0.88 -13.61
N TRP A 166 -6.85 -1.47 -14.76
CA TRP A 166 -5.90 -2.16 -15.62
C TRP A 166 -5.27 -1.12 -16.53
N VAL A 167 -4.04 -0.75 -16.19
CA VAL A 167 -3.44 0.51 -16.61
C VAL A 167 -3.09 0.54 -18.10
N GLU A 168 -2.77 -0.63 -18.68
CA GLU A 168 -2.33 -0.73 -20.07
C GLU A 168 -3.54 -0.82 -21.02
N THR A 169 -4.56 -1.57 -20.63
CA THR A 169 -5.83 -1.73 -21.34
C THR A 169 -6.82 -0.60 -21.06
N LYS A 170 -6.54 0.24 -20.06
CA LYS A 170 -7.41 1.32 -19.55
C LYS A 170 -8.78 0.82 -19.10
N LYS A 171 -8.89 -0.48 -18.77
CA LYS A 171 -10.12 -1.05 -18.24
C LYS A 171 -10.26 -0.66 -16.78
N ILE A 172 -11.41 -0.12 -16.40
CA ILE A 172 -11.72 0.27 -15.03
C ILE A 172 -12.97 -0.48 -14.57
N ASP A 173 -12.84 -1.22 -13.47
CA ASP A 173 -13.95 -1.86 -12.77
C ASP A 173 -14.23 -1.08 -11.48
N ILE A 174 -15.49 -0.66 -11.28
CA ILE A 174 -15.94 0.06 -10.08
C ILE A 174 -16.99 -0.82 -9.38
N LEU A 175 -16.67 -1.24 -8.16
CA LEU A 175 -17.44 -2.22 -7.41
C LEU A 175 -17.79 -1.68 -6.03
N LEU A 176 -18.92 -2.11 -5.51
CA LEU A 176 -19.44 -1.78 -4.19
C LEU A 176 -19.64 -3.05 -3.36
N SER A 177 -19.45 -2.94 -2.04
CA SER A 177 -19.76 -4.00 -1.08
C SER A 177 -20.17 -3.41 0.27
N ASP A 178 -21.06 -4.08 1.00
CA ASP A 178 -21.42 -3.75 2.39
C ASP A 178 -20.56 -4.50 3.43
N ASN A 179 -19.84 -5.55 3.01
CA ASN A 179 -19.08 -6.42 3.90
C ASN A 179 -17.63 -6.64 3.47
N ASN A 180 -17.16 -5.93 2.43
CA ASN A 180 -15.83 -6.07 1.83
C ASN A 180 -15.57 -7.45 1.18
N GLU A 181 -16.60 -8.27 0.95
CA GLU A 181 -16.49 -9.63 0.40
C GLU A 181 -17.37 -9.82 -0.84
N ALA A 182 -18.65 -9.47 -0.75
CA ALA A 182 -19.61 -9.57 -1.84
C ALA A 182 -19.60 -8.28 -2.65
N TRP A 183 -19.06 -8.33 -3.88
CA TRP A 183 -18.86 -7.16 -4.74
C TRP A 183 -19.88 -7.12 -5.87
N THR A 184 -20.51 -5.96 -6.05
CA THR A 184 -21.48 -5.71 -7.12
C THR A 184 -21.17 -4.41 -7.84
N GLU A 185 -21.43 -4.34 -9.13
CA GLU A 185 -21.36 -3.10 -9.90
C GLU A 185 -22.60 -2.24 -9.60
N ASN A 186 -22.41 -1.11 -8.92
CA ASN A 186 -23.47 -0.12 -8.69
C ASN A 186 -22.88 1.30 -8.64
N ILE A 187 -22.73 1.91 -9.82
CA ILE A 187 -22.11 3.23 -9.97
C ILE A 187 -22.94 4.33 -9.30
N SER A 188 -24.27 4.21 -9.25
CA SER A 188 -25.15 5.21 -8.62
C SER A 188 -24.90 5.30 -7.11
N ASP A 189 -24.89 4.16 -6.42
CA ASP A 189 -24.59 4.13 -4.99
C ASP A 189 -23.17 4.60 -4.68
N VAL A 190 -22.20 4.28 -5.55
CA VAL A 190 -20.82 4.76 -5.40
C VAL A 190 -20.77 6.28 -5.53
N LYS A 191 -21.48 6.88 -6.50
CA LYS A 191 -21.63 8.34 -6.65
C LYS A 191 -22.18 8.97 -5.37
N ASP A 192 -23.25 8.39 -4.81
CA ASP A 192 -23.87 8.89 -3.59
C ASP A 192 -22.93 8.81 -2.38
N ILE A 193 -22.19 7.70 -2.22
CA ILE A 193 -21.22 7.55 -1.12
C ILE A 193 -20.12 8.60 -1.24
N ILE A 194 -19.55 8.79 -2.44
CA ILE A 194 -18.44 9.71 -2.67
C ILE A 194 -18.87 11.17 -2.52
N ALA A 195 -20.06 11.54 -3.01
CA ALA A 195 -20.62 12.87 -2.82
C ALA A 195 -20.76 13.23 -1.33
N ASN A 196 -21.22 12.27 -0.52
CA ASN A 196 -21.42 12.42 0.93
C ASN A 196 -20.14 12.16 1.76
N PHE A 197 -19.03 11.76 1.13
CA PHE A 197 -17.76 11.59 1.82
C PHE A 197 -17.08 12.95 2.02
N HIS A 198 -17.18 13.49 3.24
CA HIS A 198 -16.57 14.76 3.62
C HIS A 198 -15.30 14.50 4.42
N THR A 199 -14.16 15.00 3.93
CA THR A 199 -12.86 14.83 4.56
C THR A 199 -12.06 16.13 4.44
N LEU A 200 -11.27 16.43 5.47
CA LEU A 200 -10.28 17.51 5.47
C LEU A 200 -8.86 16.98 5.30
N ASP A 201 -8.70 15.65 5.29
CA ASP A 201 -7.41 15.00 5.13
C ASP A 201 -7.02 14.97 3.65
N GLN A 202 -5.90 15.61 3.33
CA GLN A 202 -5.46 15.72 1.94
C GLN A 202 -5.22 14.37 1.25
N ARG A 203 -4.86 13.31 1.99
CA ARG A 203 -4.70 11.95 1.44
C ARG A 203 -6.02 11.44 0.87
N TYR A 204 -7.10 11.68 1.60
CA TYR A 204 -8.44 11.23 1.24
C TYR A 204 -9.14 12.19 0.27
N ILE A 205 -8.80 13.48 0.28
CA ILE A 205 -9.21 14.43 -0.76
C ILE A 205 -8.67 13.97 -2.13
N ASP A 206 -7.40 13.56 -2.21
CA ASP A 206 -6.79 13.08 -3.46
C ASP A 206 -7.45 11.79 -3.95
N ILE A 207 -7.71 10.84 -3.04
CA ILE A 207 -8.47 9.62 -3.34
C ILE A 207 -9.88 9.94 -3.82
N LYS A 208 -10.59 10.85 -3.14
CA LYS A 208 -11.95 11.27 -3.51
C LYS A 208 -11.97 11.83 -4.92
N LYS A 209 -11.11 12.79 -5.23
CA LYS A 209 -11.00 13.39 -6.58
C LYS A 209 -10.69 12.37 -7.65
N TYR A 210 -9.79 11.43 -7.36
CA TYR A 210 -9.47 10.33 -8.27
C TYR A 210 -10.71 9.50 -8.59
N ILE A 211 -11.47 9.09 -7.58
CA ILE A 211 -12.70 8.30 -7.76
C ILE A 211 -13.77 9.10 -8.51
N GLU A 212 -13.97 10.38 -8.17
CA GLU A 212 -14.91 11.27 -8.87
C GLU A 212 -14.59 11.39 -10.36
N ASN A 213 -13.31 11.55 -10.71
CA ASN A 213 -12.87 11.62 -12.10
C ASN A 213 -13.21 10.33 -12.87
N LEU A 214 -12.90 9.16 -12.30
CA LEU A 214 -13.20 7.87 -12.95
C LEU A 214 -14.69 7.68 -13.18
N ILE A 215 -15.51 8.04 -12.18
CA ILE A 215 -16.96 7.95 -12.22
C ILE A 215 -17.58 8.86 -13.29
N ASN A 216 -16.98 10.04 -13.52
CA ASN A 216 -17.47 11.00 -14.52
C ASN A 216 -17.04 10.63 -15.95
N THR A 217 -16.01 9.79 -16.09
CA THR A 217 -15.52 9.29 -17.39
C THR A 217 -16.07 7.91 -17.79
N SER A 218 -16.77 7.23 -16.87
CA SER A 218 -17.40 5.92 -17.07
C SER A 218 -18.86 6.06 -17.48
#